data_AF-A0A242E3R3-F1
#
_entry.id   AF-A0A242E3R3-F1
#
_cell.length_a   1.000
_cell.length_b   1.000
_cell.length_c   1.000
_cell.angle_alpha   90.00
_cell.angle_beta   90.00
_cell.angle_gamma   90.00
#
_symmetry.space_group_name_H-M   'P 1'
#
loop_
_entity.id
_entity.type
_entity.pdbx_description
1 polymer ?
#
loop_
_entity_poly.entity_id
_entity_poly.type
_entity_poly.pdbx_seq_one_letter_code
_entity_poly.pdbx_strand_id
1 'polypeptide(L)'
;MAIAEDIKKLFKGDIDEKLEVIERYTNKRLSALLQVQEVPEELGYISYEVTLKRFNRIGQEGMQSYSQEGLSMAFPDSDFSEYQNEIDEFKRKDQEELYKPKRGRFKFI
;
A
#
# COMPACT_ATOMS: atom_id res chain seq x y z
N MET A 1 0.25 -6.36 -19.17
CA MET A 1 0.04 -4.96 -19.62
C MET A 1 1.39 -4.26 -19.66
N ALA A 2 1.61 -3.38 -20.63
CA ALA A 2 2.87 -2.64 -20.74
C ALA A 2 2.86 -1.44 -19.78
N ILE A 3 3.96 -1.23 -19.04
CA ILE A 3 4.16 -0.10 -18.12
C ILE A 3 3.81 1.24 -18.79
N ALA A 4 4.10 1.37 -20.08
CA ALA A 4 3.78 2.57 -20.86
C ALA A 4 2.27 2.88 -20.92
N GLU A 5 1.40 1.86 -20.96
CA GLU A 5 -0.05 2.08 -20.98
C GLU A 5 -0.56 2.56 -19.62
N ASP A 6 -0.02 2.03 -18.52
CA ASP A 6 -0.36 2.48 -17.18
C ASP A 6 0.04 3.95 -16.96
N ILE A 7 1.22 4.35 -17.43
CA ILE A 7 1.66 5.76 -17.36
C ILE A 7 0.75 6.66 -18.20
N LYS A 8 0.31 6.21 -19.38
CA LYS A 8 -0.65 6.96 -20.20
C LYS A 8 -1.99 7.13 -19.49
N LYS A 9 -2.51 6.07 -18.85
CA LYS A 9 -3.73 6.12 -18.02
C LYS A 9 -3.59 7.14 -16.88
N LEU A 10 -2.45 7.15 -16.17
CA LEU A 10 -2.21 8.12 -15.11
C LEU A 10 -2.26 9.58 -15.60
N PHE A 11 -1.76 9.84 -16.81
CA PHE A 11 -1.71 11.19 -17.36
C PHE A 11 -3.00 11.63 -18.04
N LYS A 12 -3.60 10.77 -18.88
CA LYS A 12 -4.71 11.12 -19.78
C LYS A 12 -6.01 10.39 -19.48
N GLY A 13 -5.97 9.35 -18.66
CA GLY A 13 -7.14 8.54 -18.37
C GLY A 13 -8.18 9.29 -17.54
N ASP A 14 -9.37 8.71 -17.45
CA ASP A 14 -10.41 9.19 -16.54
C ASP A 14 -10.07 8.88 -15.07
N ILE A 15 -10.98 9.26 -14.16
CA ILE A 15 -10.77 9.06 -12.72
C ILE A 15 -10.65 7.58 -12.39
N ASP A 16 -11.48 6.73 -13.00
CA ASP A 16 -11.53 5.30 -12.72
C ASP A 16 -10.26 4.61 -13.23
N GLU A 17 -9.78 4.96 -14.42
CA GLU A 17 -8.53 4.46 -14.98
C GLU A 17 -7.31 4.85 -14.13
N LYS A 18 -7.31 6.06 -13.58
CA LYS A 18 -6.25 6.51 -12.67
C LYS A 18 -6.29 5.74 -11.36
N LEU A 19 -7.46 5.63 -10.75
CA LEU A 19 -7.63 4.90 -9.49
C LEU A 19 -7.24 3.42 -9.65
N GLU A 20 -7.66 2.77 -10.73
CA GLU A 20 -7.30 1.38 -11.06
C GLU A 20 -5.77 1.18 -11.05
N VAL A 21 -5.04 2.07 -11.71
CA VAL A 21 -3.57 1.99 -11.79
C VAL A 21 -2.94 2.25 -10.42
N ILE A 22 -3.35 3.30 -9.73
CA ILE A 22 -2.78 3.68 -8.43
C ILE A 22 -3.03 2.60 -7.40
N GLU A 23 -4.27 2.17 -7.24
CA GLU A 23 -4.67 1.13 -6.29
C GLU A 23 -3.87 -0.16 -6.56
N ARG A 24 -3.78 -0.58 -7.83
CA ARG A 24 -3.03 -1.79 -8.19
C ARG A 24 -1.56 -1.70 -7.77
N TYR A 25 -0.87 -0.60 -8.07
CA TYR A 25 0.53 -0.45 -7.69
C TYR A 25 0.74 -0.21 -6.20
N THR A 26 -0.23 0.42 -5.51
CA THR A 26 -0.24 0.55 -4.05
C THR A 26 -0.37 -0.81 -3.38
N ASN A 27 -1.36 -1.62 -3.77
CA ASN A 27 -1.55 -2.98 -3.26
C ASN A 27 -0.34 -3.86 -3.55
N LYS A 28 0.21 -3.82 -4.77
CA LYS A 28 1.41 -4.58 -5.15
C LYS A 28 2.63 -4.19 -4.32
N ARG A 29 2.76 -2.89 -3.99
CA ARG A 29 3.87 -2.43 -3.15
C ARG A 29 3.68 -2.87 -1.70
N LEU A 30 2.48 -2.74 -1.16
CA LEU A 30 2.16 -3.14 0.21
C LEU A 30 2.33 -4.65 0.39
N SER A 31 1.82 -5.47 -0.54
CA SER A 31 1.99 -6.93 -0.49
C SER A 31 3.47 -7.34 -0.55
N ALA A 32 4.27 -6.64 -1.37
CA ALA A 32 5.73 -6.86 -1.41
C ALA A 32 6.44 -6.50 -0.09
N LEU A 33 6.02 -5.42 0.58
CA LEU A 33 6.56 -5.03 1.90
C LEU A 33 6.21 -6.05 2.98
N LEU A 34 4.99 -6.57 2.94
CA LEU A 34 4.46 -7.58 3.86
C LEU A 34 4.94 -9.00 3.53
N GLN A 35 5.52 -9.23 2.35
CA GLN A 35 5.94 -10.55 1.84
C GLN A 35 4.78 -11.55 1.65
N VAL A 36 3.61 -11.04 1.27
CA VAL A 36 2.38 -11.82 1.04
C VAL A 36 1.94 -11.69 -0.42
N GLN A 37 1.04 -12.56 -0.86
CA GLN A 37 0.48 -12.49 -2.22
C GLN A 37 -0.56 -11.37 -2.35
N GLU A 38 -1.43 -11.26 -1.35
CA GLU A 38 -2.53 -10.29 -1.30
C GLU A 38 -2.50 -9.53 0.02
N VAL A 39 -2.91 -8.26 -0.01
CA VAL A 39 -2.95 -7.40 1.18
C VAL A 39 -4.01 -7.96 2.15
N PRO A 40 -3.65 -8.24 3.41
CA PRO A 40 -4.61 -8.68 4.42
C PRO A 40 -5.68 -7.63 4.67
N GLU A 41 -6.92 -8.06 4.93
CA GLU A 41 -8.06 -7.15 5.20
C GLU A 41 -7.77 -6.19 6.36
N GLU A 42 -7.09 -6.66 7.41
CA GLU A 42 -6.68 -5.86 8.57
C GLU A 42 -5.73 -4.70 8.24
N LEU A 43 -5.01 -4.78 7.11
CA LEU A 43 -4.13 -3.72 6.60
C LEU A 43 -4.72 -3.00 5.39
N GLY A 44 -5.98 -3.28 5.04
CA GLY A 44 -6.66 -2.65 3.88
C GLY A 44 -6.76 -1.13 3.99
N TYR A 45 -6.85 -0.59 5.21
CA TYR A 45 -6.87 0.86 5.46
C TYR A 45 -5.59 1.55 4.98
N ILE A 46 -4.42 0.88 5.08
CA ILE A 46 -3.15 1.41 4.59
C ILE A 46 -3.21 1.59 3.07
N SER A 47 -3.74 0.58 2.36
CA SER A 47 -3.90 0.66 0.91
C SER A 47 -4.84 1.79 0.50
N TYR A 48 -5.96 1.95 1.23
CA TYR A 48 -6.90 3.05 1.01
C TYR A 48 -6.23 4.42 1.18
N GLU A 49 -5.57 4.66 2.32
CA GLU A 49 -4.97 5.96 2.63
C GLU A 49 -3.81 6.31 1.69
N VAL A 50 -2.94 5.34 1.38
CA VAL A 50 -1.84 5.54 0.44
C VAL A 50 -2.35 5.78 -0.98
N THR A 51 -3.39 5.06 -1.41
CA THR A 51 -4.03 5.28 -2.72
C THR A 51 -4.61 6.69 -2.81
N LEU A 52 -5.29 7.16 -1.77
CA LEU A 52 -5.83 8.52 -1.71
C LEU A 52 -4.72 9.58 -1.78
N LYS A 53 -3.64 9.42 -0.99
CA LYS A 53 -2.47 10.34 -1.00
C LYS A 53 -1.81 10.40 -2.39
N ARG A 54 -1.63 9.24 -3.04
CA ARG A 54 -1.05 9.15 -4.38
C ARG A 54 -1.94 9.77 -5.44
N PHE A 55 -3.24 9.51 -5.39
CA PHE A 55 -4.21 10.13 -6.28
C PHE A 55 -4.17 11.66 -6.19
N ASN A 56 -4.15 12.20 -4.97
CA ASN A 56 -4.05 13.64 -4.75
C ASN A 56 -2.72 14.25 -5.25
N ARG A 57 -1.65 13.45 -5.34
CA ARG A 57 -0.34 13.88 -5.85
C ARG A 57 -0.25 13.84 -7.38
N ILE A 58 -1.15 13.16 -8.08
CA ILE A 58 -1.14 13.13 -9.56
C ILE A 58 -1.26 14.57 -10.09
N GLY A 59 -0.32 14.95 -10.97
CA GLY A 59 -0.19 16.32 -11.47
C GLY A 59 0.70 17.25 -10.63
N GLN A 60 1.22 16.76 -9.50
CA GLN A 60 2.15 17.47 -8.61
C GLN A 60 3.48 16.73 -8.42
N GLU A 61 3.81 15.77 -9.30
CA GLU A 61 4.92 14.81 -9.14
C GLU A 61 6.32 15.43 -8.98
N GLY A 62 6.50 16.71 -9.37
CA GLY A 62 7.76 17.45 -9.21
C GLY A 62 7.81 18.42 -8.03
N MET A 63 6.75 18.50 -7.23
CA MET A 63 6.65 19.43 -6.10
C MET A 63 6.90 18.67 -4.79
N GLN A 64 7.95 19.05 -4.04
CA GLN A 64 8.17 18.51 -2.69
C GLN A 64 7.20 19.11 -1.65
N SER A 65 6.71 20.31 -1.92
CA SER A 65 5.64 20.96 -1.19
C SER A 65 4.75 21.76 -2.13
N TYR A 66 3.46 21.80 -1.82
CA TYR A 66 2.46 22.61 -2.53
C TYR A 66 1.76 23.54 -1.54
N SER A 67 1.62 24.82 -1.89
CA SER A 67 0.94 25.83 -1.07
C SER A 67 -0.04 26.62 -1.93
N GLN A 68 -1.34 26.47 -1.70
CA GLN A 68 -2.39 27.26 -2.34
C GLN A 68 -3.40 27.71 -1.28
N GLU A 69 -3.73 29.01 -1.28
CA GLU A 69 -4.76 29.63 -0.43
C GLU A 69 -4.71 29.25 1.08
N GLY A 70 -3.50 29.02 1.63
CA GLY A 70 -3.30 28.70 3.04
C GLY A 70 -3.25 27.21 3.39
N LEU A 71 -3.41 26.31 2.42
CA LEU A 71 -3.19 24.87 2.58
C LEU A 71 -1.76 24.52 2.14
N SER A 72 -0.92 24.09 3.08
CA SER A 72 0.43 23.58 2.82
C SER A 72 0.42 22.05 2.89
N MET A 73 0.82 21.39 1.81
CA MET A 73 1.03 19.94 1.76
C MET A 73 2.51 19.63 1.60
N ALA A 74 3.04 18.71 2.42
CA ALA A 74 4.39 18.17 2.32
C ALA A 74 4.31 16.69 1.93
N PHE A 75 5.13 16.28 0.97
CA PHE A 75 5.12 14.90 0.48
C PHE A 75 6.35 14.14 1.01
N PRO A 76 6.16 13.03 1.77
CA PRO A 76 7.27 12.24 2.29
C PRO A 76 7.96 11.44 1.17
N ASP A 77 9.22 11.05 1.41
CA ASP A 77 10.01 10.21 0.48
C ASP A 77 9.38 8.84 0.20
N SER A 78 8.58 8.33 1.16
CA SER A 78 7.82 7.08 1.01
C SER A 78 6.45 7.23 1.66
N ASP A 79 5.40 6.91 0.90
CA ASP A 79 4.01 6.94 1.38
C ASP A 79 3.70 5.86 2.42
N PHE A 80 4.62 4.89 2.59
CA PHE A 80 4.45 3.79 3.55
C PHE A 80 5.16 4.02 4.88
N SER A 81 5.98 5.08 5.00
CA SER A 81 6.85 5.28 6.16
C SER A 81 6.10 5.43 7.48
N GLU A 82 4.90 6.02 7.44
CA GLU A 82 4.06 6.19 8.63
C GLU A 82 3.44 4.88 9.14
N TYR A 83 3.35 3.86 8.29
CA TYR A 83 2.78 2.53 8.62
C TYR A 83 3.85 1.47 8.88
N GLN A 84 5.10 1.89 9.06
CA GLN A 84 6.23 0.96 9.21
C GLN A 84 6.04 0.04 10.42
N ASN A 85 5.48 0.57 11.52
CA ASN A 85 5.23 -0.19 12.74
C ASN A 85 4.21 -1.32 12.51
N GLU A 86 3.13 -1.04 11.80
CA GLU A 86 2.07 -2.00 11.51
C GLU A 86 2.54 -3.08 10.53
N ILE A 87 3.33 -2.68 9.53
CA ILE A 87 3.97 -3.61 8.60
C ILE A 87 4.93 -4.56 9.35
N ASP A 88 5.75 -4.03 10.26
CA ASP A 88 6.70 -4.84 11.02
C ASP A 88 6.00 -5.73 12.05
N GLU A 89 4.94 -5.24 12.69
CA GLU A 89 4.12 -6.04 13.61
C GLU A 89 3.46 -7.20 12.88
N PHE A 90 2.89 -6.97 11.69
CA PHE A 90 2.28 -8.01 10.88
C PHE A 90 3.29 -9.11 10.54
N LYS A 91 4.48 -8.73 10.06
CA LYS A 91 5.54 -9.68 9.71
C LYS A 91 6.03 -10.48 10.90
N ARG A 92 6.10 -9.86 12.09
CA ARG A 92 6.46 -10.58 13.32
C ARG A 92 5.39 -11.60 13.71
N LYS A 93 4.11 -11.23 13.65
CA LYS A 93 3.00 -12.16 13.94
C LYS A 93 3.00 -13.35 13.00
N ASP A 94 3.17 -13.13 11.70
CA ASP A 94 3.22 -14.19 10.70
C ASP A 94 4.36 -15.19 10.97
N GLN A 95 5.55 -14.68 11.33
CA GLN A 95 6.67 -15.52 11.74
C GLN A 95 6.37 -16.32 13.01
N GLU A 96 5.81 -15.68 14.04
CA GLU A 96 5.45 -16.37 15.29
C GLU A 96 4.41 -17.48 15.05
N GLU A 97 3.44 -17.25 14.17
CA GLU A 97 2.43 -18.24 13.78
C GLU A 97 3.06 -19.45 13.08
N LEU A 98 4.02 -19.22 12.18
CA LEU A 98 4.75 -20.27 11.46
C LEU A 98 5.52 -21.21 12.41
N TYR A 99 6.07 -20.67 13.51
CA TYR A 99 6.86 -21.43 14.48
C TYR A 99 6.07 -21.97 15.68
N LYS A 100 4.74 -21.75 15.76
CA LYS A 100 3.91 -22.35 16.82
C LYS A 100 3.90 -23.89 16.70
N PRO A 101 4.32 -24.64 17.74
CA PRO A 101 4.28 -26.10 17.69
C PRO A 101 2.82 -26.57 17.55
N LYS A 102 2.50 -27.26 16.45
CA LYS A 102 1.19 -27.88 16.25
C LYS A 102 0.97 -28.91 17.36
N ARG A 103 0.20 -28.55 18.40
CA ARG A 103 -0.20 -29.47 19.47
C ARG A 103 -1.10 -30.55 18.87
N GLY A 104 -0.50 -31.68 18.50
CA GLY A 104 -1.21 -32.88 18.10
C GLY A 104 -2.11 -33.34 19.24
N ARG A 105 -3.43 -33.36 19.00
CA ARG A 105 -4.39 -33.99 19.90
C ARG A 105 -4.21 -35.51 19.81
N PHE A 106 -3.38 -36.06 20.70
CA PHE A 106 -3.36 -37.50 20.91
C PHE A 106 -4.64 -37.91 21.65
N LYS A 107 -5.49 -38.69 20.97
CA LYS A 107 -6.68 -39.32 21.56
C LYS A 107 -6.27 -40.73 21.95
N PHE A 108 -6.16 -41.00 23.26
CA PHE A 108 -5.99 -42.36 23.76
C PHE A 108 -7.34 -43.09 23.67
N ILE A 109 -7.32 -44.29 23.08
CA ILE A 109 -8.43 -45.26 23.04
C ILE A 109 -8.21 -46.26 24.16
#